data_AF-A0A1A8UVR8-F1
#
_entry.id   AF-A0A1A8UVR8-F1
#
_cell.length_a   1.000
_cell.length_b   1.000
_cell.length_c   1.000
_cell.angle_alpha   90.00
_cell.angle_beta   90.00
_cell.angle_gamma   90.00
#
_symmetry.space_group_name_H-M   'P 1'
#
loop_
_entity.id
_entity.type
_entity.pdbx_description
1 polymer ?
#
loop_
_entity_poly.entity_id
_entity_poly.type
_entity_poly.pdbx_seq_one_letter_code
_entity_poly.pdbx_strand_id
1 'polypeptide(L)'
;METHALSLLLIALATLLLLPPGPGLRQPVVGAEYSTKTDPDYEFGDYRGKWCIDDHGFVYNIGEVYFPSPTACPCTCTVDGPVCVRPRCPRIHPRCTRIRFKACCPVCEAMARVCVYGGKTYRPLEEFRLSRCERCRCEANREVYCSISDCPAPHCVNPTYQPNHCCPICKTVADRRADQEQR
;
A
#
# COMPACT_ATOMS: atom_id res chain seq x y z
N MET A 1 83.91 -32.09 -5.17
CA MET A 1 84.20 -31.33 -3.93
C MET A 1 82.93 -30.74 -3.27
N GLU A 2 81.72 -31.11 -3.70
CA GLU A 2 80.47 -30.49 -3.22
C GLU A 2 79.71 -31.30 -2.15
N THR A 3 80.15 -32.51 -1.83
CA THR A 3 79.49 -33.39 -0.83
C THR A 3 79.90 -33.11 0.62
N HIS A 4 81.05 -32.46 0.85
CA HIS A 4 81.56 -32.17 2.19
C HIS A 4 80.86 -30.98 2.86
N ALA A 5 80.36 -30.01 2.08
CA ALA A 5 79.70 -28.81 2.61
C ALA A 5 78.33 -29.11 3.23
N LEU A 6 77.56 -30.01 2.65
CA LEU A 6 76.25 -30.43 3.16
C LEU A 6 76.35 -31.29 4.42
N SER A 7 77.39 -32.12 4.53
CA SER A 7 77.62 -32.96 5.70
C SER A 7 77.98 -32.14 6.94
N LEU A 8 78.81 -31.09 6.81
CA LEU A 8 79.16 -30.20 7.91
C LEU A 8 77.97 -29.37 8.40
N LEU A 9 77.07 -28.97 7.51
CA LEU A 9 75.86 -28.20 7.87
C LEU A 9 74.87 -29.03 8.69
N LEU A 10 74.69 -30.30 8.34
CA LEU A 10 73.80 -31.23 9.06
C LEU A 10 74.35 -31.59 10.44
N ILE A 11 75.66 -31.73 10.59
CA ILE A 11 76.31 -32.00 11.88
C ILE A 11 76.17 -30.79 12.81
N ALA A 12 76.34 -29.57 12.29
CA ALA A 12 76.17 -28.33 13.08
C ALA A 12 74.72 -28.14 13.58
N LEU A 13 73.73 -28.43 12.73
CA LEU A 13 72.31 -28.38 13.10
C LEU A 13 71.94 -29.43 14.15
N ALA A 14 72.50 -30.64 14.05
CA ALA A 14 72.27 -31.70 15.05
C ALA A 14 72.88 -31.36 16.41
N THR A 15 74.03 -30.68 16.46
CA THR A 15 74.66 -30.26 17.73
C THR A 15 73.91 -29.16 18.45
N LEU A 16 73.16 -28.31 17.73
CA LEU A 16 72.38 -27.21 18.34
C LEU A 16 71.11 -27.71 19.04
N LEU A 17 70.58 -28.86 18.63
CA LEU A 17 69.36 -29.48 19.16
C LEU A 17 69.60 -30.36 20.40
N LEU A 18 70.86 -30.64 20.75
CA LEU A 18 71.25 -31.51 21.87
C LEU A 18 71.73 -30.74 23.12
N LEU A 19 71.69 -29.40 23.13
CA LEU A 19 72.00 -28.63 24.34
C LEU A 19 70.81 -28.68 25.32
N PRO A 20 71.00 -29.22 26.55
CA PRO A 20 69.97 -29.16 27.57
C PRO A 20 69.76 -27.70 28.02
N PRO A 21 68.52 -27.28 28.36
CA PRO A 21 68.28 -25.96 28.90
C PRO A 21 69.00 -25.80 30.24
N GLY A 22 69.91 -24.84 30.31
CA GLY A 22 70.64 -24.51 31.54
C GLY A 22 69.69 -23.98 32.63
N PRO A 23 69.97 -24.24 33.92
CA PRO A 23 69.15 -23.73 35.02
C PRO A 23 69.54 -22.27 35.28
N GLY A 24 68.64 -21.33 34.97
CA GLY A 24 68.90 -19.90 35.10
C GLY A 24 67.77 -19.16 35.80
N LEU A 25 67.92 -19.02 37.12
CA LEU A 25 67.31 -18.09 38.06
C LEU A 25 65.87 -17.56 37.80
N ARG A 26 64.94 -18.05 38.63
CA ARG A 26 63.77 -17.28 39.08
C ARG A 26 64.24 -16.13 39.97
N GLN A 27 63.89 -14.90 39.64
CA GLN A 27 63.86 -13.75 40.55
C GLN A 27 62.76 -12.76 40.11
N PRO A 28 62.29 -11.86 41.01
CA PRO A 28 60.88 -11.66 41.27
C PRO A 28 60.26 -10.55 40.44
N VAL A 29 58.93 -10.65 40.29
CA VAL A 29 58.04 -9.62 39.75
C VAL A 29 58.17 -8.35 40.59
N VAL A 30 58.84 -7.34 40.03
CA VAL A 30 58.75 -5.95 40.49
C VAL A 30 57.87 -5.24 39.47
N GLY A 31 56.73 -4.73 39.95
CA GLY A 31 55.77 -3.97 39.15
C GLY A 31 56.44 -2.71 38.62
N ALA A 32 56.70 -2.70 37.32
CA ALA A 32 56.89 -1.46 36.58
C ALA A 32 55.52 -1.01 36.10
N GLU A 33 55.01 0.06 36.71
CA GLU A 33 53.96 0.91 36.16
C GLU A 33 54.45 1.44 34.80
N TYR A 34 54.26 0.66 33.73
CA TYR A 34 54.34 1.21 32.40
C TYR A 34 53.01 1.91 32.18
N SER A 35 53.08 3.23 32.29
CA SER A 35 52.08 4.18 31.83
C SER A 35 51.57 3.71 30.47
N THR A 36 50.37 3.12 30.47
CA THR A 36 49.55 2.96 29.29
C THR A 36 49.34 4.38 28.79
N LYS A 37 50.15 4.81 27.83
CA LYS A 37 49.70 5.87 26.93
C LYS A 37 48.45 5.28 26.30
N THR A 38 47.31 5.68 26.85
CA THR A 38 46.01 5.56 26.21
C THR A 38 46.21 6.06 24.80
N ASP A 39 46.12 5.16 23.82
CA ASP A 39 45.91 5.54 22.43
C ASP A 39 44.84 6.64 22.43
N PRO A 40 45.08 7.79 21.77
CA PRO A 40 44.04 8.79 21.64
C PRO A 40 42.91 8.10 20.90
N ASP A 41 41.79 7.97 21.59
CA ASP A 41 40.46 7.68 21.09
C ASP A 41 40.47 7.26 19.62
N TYR A 42 40.47 5.94 19.36
CA TYR A 42 39.84 5.43 18.15
C TYR A 42 38.36 5.74 18.29
N GLU A 43 38.04 7.02 18.08
CA GLU A 43 36.71 7.54 17.98
C GLU A 43 36.13 6.82 16.77
N PHE A 44 35.31 5.82 17.06
CA PHE A 44 34.55 5.06 16.09
C PHE A 44 33.51 6.03 15.53
N GLY A 45 33.98 7.04 14.78
CA GLY A 45 33.30 8.32 14.64
C GLY A 45 31.89 8.09 14.19
N ASP A 46 30.93 8.52 14.99
CA ASP A 46 29.51 8.16 14.95
C ASP A 46 28.98 7.84 13.54
N TYR A 47 29.21 6.59 13.08
CA TYR A 47 28.56 6.04 11.89
C TYR A 47 27.06 5.86 12.19
N ARG A 48 26.62 6.08 13.43
CA ARG A 48 25.23 5.96 13.86
C ARG A 48 24.49 7.29 13.63
N GLY A 49 24.04 7.54 12.40
CA GLY A 49 23.06 8.62 12.16
C GLY A 49 23.27 9.50 10.93
N LYS A 50 24.25 9.22 10.06
CA LYS A 50 24.47 10.01 8.84
C LYS A 50 23.67 9.53 7.62
N TRP A 51 22.79 8.55 7.82
CA TRP A 51 21.97 7.96 6.76
C TRP A 51 20.66 7.46 7.33
N CYS A 52 19.68 7.40 6.44
CA CYS A 52 18.36 6.86 6.73
C CYS A 52 18.22 5.49 6.11
N ILE A 53 17.40 4.63 6.72
CA ILE A 53 17.18 3.26 6.27
C ILE A 53 15.68 3.05 6.06
N ASP A 54 15.29 2.35 4.98
CA ASP A 54 13.90 1.96 4.74
C ASP A 54 13.54 0.58 5.33
N ASP A 55 12.28 0.16 5.19
CA ASP A 55 11.79 -1.13 5.70
C ASP A 55 12.49 -2.34 5.03
N HIS A 56 13.13 -2.12 3.88
CA HIS A 56 13.89 -3.13 3.13
C HIS A 56 15.38 -3.14 3.50
N GLY A 57 15.83 -2.21 4.34
CA GLY A 57 17.23 -2.09 4.75
C GLY A 57 18.10 -1.29 3.78
N PHE A 58 17.52 -0.61 2.79
CA PHE A 58 18.29 0.23 1.86
C PHE A 58 18.71 1.54 2.54
N VAL A 59 19.94 1.97 2.28
CA VAL A 59 20.57 3.12 2.93
C VAL A 59 20.52 4.34 2.02
N TYR A 60 20.02 5.46 2.55
CA TYR A 60 19.89 6.74 1.87
C TYR A 60 20.77 7.80 2.52
N ASN A 61 21.43 8.62 1.70
CA ASN A 61 22.30 9.71 2.15
C ASN A 61 21.48 10.94 2.60
N ILE A 62 22.09 11.78 3.44
CA ILE A 62 21.49 13.06 3.84
C ILE A 62 21.21 13.93 2.60
N GLY A 63 20.01 14.49 2.54
CA GLY A 63 19.48 15.27 1.43
C GLY A 63 18.69 14.45 0.41
N GLU A 64 18.75 13.12 0.46
CA GLU A 64 17.98 12.27 -0.45
C GLU A 64 16.51 12.18 -0.05
N VAL A 65 15.64 12.16 -1.06
CA VAL A 65 14.20 11.92 -0.88
C VAL A 65 13.91 10.46 -1.20
N TYR A 66 13.29 9.76 -0.27
CA TYR A 66 12.99 8.35 -0.39
C TYR A 66 11.62 7.99 0.18
N PHE A 67 11.17 6.76 -0.09
CA PHE A 67 9.92 6.21 0.41
C PHE A 67 10.24 5.03 1.34
N PRO A 68 10.13 5.19 2.67
CA PRO A 68 10.48 4.13 3.62
C PRO A 68 9.68 2.84 3.42
N SER A 69 8.47 2.95 2.90
CA SER A 69 7.53 1.85 2.67
C SER A 69 6.64 2.17 1.47
N PRO A 70 6.05 1.18 0.78
CA PRO A 70 5.09 1.41 -0.30
C PRO A 70 3.88 2.27 0.11
N THR A 71 3.57 2.31 1.40
CA THR A 71 2.47 3.10 1.99
C THR A 71 2.95 4.32 2.79
N ALA A 72 4.26 4.57 2.87
CA ALA A 72 4.83 5.70 3.60
C ALA A 72 4.84 6.98 2.75
N CYS A 73 4.86 8.14 3.39
CA CYS A 73 5.02 9.42 2.70
C CYS A 73 6.45 9.57 2.14
N PRO A 74 6.67 10.46 1.16
CA PRO A 74 8.03 10.86 0.81
C PRO A 74 8.71 11.50 2.02
N CYS A 75 9.91 11.02 2.32
CA CYS A 75 10.73 11.51 3.42
C CYS A 75 12.06 12.02 2.88
N THR A 76 12.55 13.12 3.44
CA THR A 76 13.90 13.62 3.17
C THR A 76 14.81 13.16 4.29
N CYS A 77 15.93 12.53 3.98
CA CYS A 77 16.90 12.17 5.00
C CYS A 77 17.63 13.42 5.48
N THR A 78 17.53 13.74 6.77
CA THR A 78 18.25 14.86 7.39
C THR A 78 19.24 14.32 8.41
N VAL A 79 20.12 15.19 8.90
CA VAL A 79 21.10 14.85 9.96
C VAL A 79 20.43 14.39 11.26
N ASP A 80 19.19 14.86 11.52
CA ASP A 80 18.40 14.50 12.70
C ASP A 80 17.49 13.27 12.45
N GLY A 81 17.49 12.73 11.23
CA GLY A 81 16.68 11.59 10.81
C GLY A 81 15.73 11.91 9.63
N PRO A 82 14.81 10.99 9.29
CA PRO A 82 13.92 11.16 8.15
C PRO A 82 12.77 12.13 8.46
N VAL A 83 12.68 13.20 7.67
CA VAL A 83 11.59 14.19 7.75
C VAL A 83 10.58 13.90 6.66
N CYS A 84 9.41 13.38 7.06
CA CYS A 84 8.35 12.98 6.14
C CYS A 84 7.29 14.08 5.99
N VAL A 85 6.98 14.46 4.76
CA VAL A 85 5.94 15.45 4.47
C VAL A 85 4.79 14.77 3.75
N ARG A 86 3.58 14.92 4.29
CA ARG A 86 2.37 14.40 3.64
C ARG A 86 1.97 15.32 2.49
N PRO A 87 2.02 14.87 1.22
CA PRO A 87 1.53 15.66 0.11
C PRO A 87 0.00 15.80 0.18
N ARG A 88 -0.55 16.75 -0.57
CA ARG A 88 -2.00 16.90 -0.71
C ARG A 88 -2.58 15.70 -1.46
N CYS A 89 -3.24 14.80 -0.75
CA CYS A 89 -3.81 13.60 -1.35
C CYS A 89 -5.07 13.90 -2.18
N PRO A 90 -5.31 13.14 -3.26
CA PRO A 90 -6.52 13.28 -4.08
C PRO A 90 -7.75 12.81 -3.31
N ARG A 91 -8.91 13.43 -3.58
CA ARG A 91 -10.20 12.95 -3.05
C ARG A 91 -10.67 11.75 -3.87
N ILE A 92 -11.00 10.67 -3.18
CA ILE A 92 -11.52 9.45 -3.80
C ILE A 92 -13.02 9.60 -4.06
N HIS A 93 -13.45 9.27 -5.28
CA HIS A 93 -14.86 9.28 -5.63
C HIS A 93 -15.61 8.21 -4.80
N PRO A 94 -16.84 8.48 -4.31
CA PRO A 94 -17.66 7.51 -3.56
C PRO A 94 -18.02 6.23 -4.34
N ARG A 95 -17.69 6.18 -5.63
CA ARG A 95 -17.92 5.03 -6.52
C ARG A 95 -16.68 4.14 -6.65
N CYS A 96 -15.62 4.45 -5.93
CA CYS A 96 -14.43 3.62 -5.89
C CYS A 96 -14.75 2.31 -5.19
N THR A 97 -14.54 1.19 -5.88
CA THR A 97 -14.75 -0.15 -5.31
C THR A 97 -13.46 -0.72 -4.76
N ARG A 98 -12.30 -0.28 -5.25
CA ARG A 98 -11.00 -0.74 -4.78
C ARG A 98 -10.03 0.43 -4.63
N ILE A 99 -9.63 0.66 -3.38
CA ILE A 99 -8.63 1.66 -3.01
C ILE A 99 -7.29 0.96 -2.83
N ARG A 100 -6.24 1.55 -3.40
CA ARG A 100 -4.83 1.22 -3.14
C ARG A 100 -4.12 2.44 -2.60
N PHE A 101 -3.01 2.22 -1.91
CA PHE A 101 -2.14 3.31 -1.48
C PHE A 101 -0.95 3.39 -2.42
N LYS A 102 -0.65 4.60 -2.89
CA LYS A 102 0.62 4.91 -3.54
C LYS A 102 1.34 5.88 -2.63
N ALA A 103 2.45 5.44 -2.04
CA ALA A 103 3.02 6.13 -0.89
C ALA A 103 1.91 6.30 0.18
N CYS A 104 1.88 7.42 0.89
CA CYS A 104 0.86 7.67 1.90
C CYS A 104 -0.51 8.17 1.37
N CYS A 105 -0.71 8.25 0.05
CA CYS A 105 -1.98 8.72 -0.50
C CYS A 105 -2.83 7.58 -1.07
N PRO A 106 -4.16 7.60 -0.82
CA PRO A 106 -5.08 6.67 -1.44
C PRO A 106 -5.25 7.03 -2.93
N VAL A 107 -5.33 6.00 -3.76
CA VAL A 107 -5.58 6.06 -5.20
C VAL A 107 -6.64 5.02 -5.53
N CYS A 108 -7.62 5.41 -6.34
CA CYS A 108 -8.62 4.45 -6.77
C CYS A 108 -8.09 3.58 -7.91
N GLU A 109 -8.05 2.28 -7.69
CA GLU A 109 -7.60 1.29 -8.69
C GLU A 109 -8.77 0.85 -9.59
N ALA A 110 -9.99 0.77 -9.04
CA ALA A 110 -11.17 0.34 -9.78
C ALA A 110 -12.43 1.14 -9.40
N MET A 111 -13.16 1.56 -10.43
CA MET A 111 -14.49 2.16 -10.31
C MET A 111 -15.59 1.11 -10.38
N ALA A 112 -16.71 1.36 -9.70
CA ALA A 112 -17.93 0.58 -9.87
C ALA A 112 -18.38 0.61 -11.33
N ARG A 113 -18.43 -0.58 -11.95
CA ARG A 113 -18.99 -0.79 -13.31
C ARG A 113 -20.49 -1.03 -13.29
N VAL A 114 -21.09 -1.00 -12.11
CA VAL A 114 -22.51 -1.22 -11.84
C VAL A 114 -23.14 0.06 -11.30
N CYS A 115 -24.44 0.20 -11.51
CA CYS A 115 -25.25 1.17 -10.79
C CYS A 115 -25.64 0.59 -9.43
N VAL A 116 -25.62 1.42 -8.38
CA VAL A 116 -26.10 1.03 -7.05
C VAL A 116 -27.37 1.84 -6.76
N TYR A 117 -28.49 1.15 -6.55
CA TYR A 117 -29.77 1.80 -6.22
C TYR A 117 -30.52 0.99 -5.17
N GLY A 118 -30.93 1.63 -4.07
CA GLY A 118 -31.64 0.97 -2.97
C GLY A 118 -30.90 -0.21 -2.36
N GLY A 119 -29.56 -0.18 -2.34
CA GLY A 119 -28.71 -1.28 -1.86
C GLY A 119 -28.54 -2.46 -2.84
N LYS A 120 -29.17 -2.42 -4.01
CA LYS A 120 -29.02 -3.41 -5.09
C LYS A 120 -28.05 -2.91 -6.15
N THR A 121 -27.40 -3.85 -6.83
CA THR A 121 -26.48 -3.55 -7.95
C THR A 121 -27.11 -3.94 -9.28
N TYR A 122 -26.98 -3.08 -10.28
CA TYR A 122 -27.55 -3.27 -11.62
C TYR A 122 -26.45 -3.11 -12.68
N ARG A 123 -26.50 -3.94 -13.73
CA ARG A 123 -25.56 -3.89 -14.84
C ARG A 123 -25.85 -2.68 -15.74
N PRO A 124 -24.85 -2.17 -16.49
CA PRO A 124 -25.09 -1.14 -17.49
C PRO A 124 -26.16 -1.58 -18.49
N LEU A 125 -27.06 -0.65 -18.83
CA LEU A 125 -28.23 -0.84 -19.71
C LEU A 125 -29.30 -1.78 -19.14
N GLU A 126 -29.14 -2.25 -17.90
CA GLU A 126 -30.17 -3.04 -17.23
C GLU A 126 -31.34 -2.13 -16.83
N GLU A 127 -32.55 -2.59 -17.14
CA GLU A 127 -33.79 -1.94 -16.76
C GLU A 127 -34.47 -2.72 -15.63
N PHE A 128 -34.90 -2.01 -14.61
CA PHE A 128 -35.58 -2.56 -13.46
C PHE A 128 -36.79 -1.73 -13.07
N ARG A 129 -37.80 -2.38 -12.49
CA ARG A 129 -39.01 -1.73 -11.98
C ARG A 129 -38.97 -1.68 -10.47
N LEU A 130 -39.08 -0.47 -9.92
CA LEU A 130 -39.21 -0.26 -8.47
C LEU A 130 -40.67 -0.42 -8.04
N SER A 131 -41.57 0.07 -8.88
CA SER A 131 -43.01 -0.08 -8.71
C SER A 131 -43.67 -0.36 -10.07
N ARG A 132 -44.99 -0.51 -10.09
CA ARG A 132 -45.74 -0.71 -11.34
C ARG A 132 -45.62 0.48 -12.28
N CYS A 133 -45.49 1.68 -11.73
CA CYS A 133 -45.41 2.94 -12.47
C CYS A 133 -43.98 3.45 -12.65
N GLU A 134 -43.07 3.08 -11.75
CA GLU A 134 -41.70 3.57 -11.76
C GLU A 134 -40.76 2.55 -12.37
N ARG A 135 -40.12 2.94 -13.47
CA ARG A 135 -39.16 2.12 -14.19
C ARG A 135 -37.85 2.89 -14.27
N CYS A 136 -36.76 2.22 -13.94
CA CYS A 136 -35.43 2.78 -13.88
C CYS A 136 -34.48 2.02 -14.78
N ARG A 137 -33.52 2.73 -15.35
CA ARG A 137 -32.46 2.16 -16.19
C ARG A 137 -31.10 2.59 -15.65
N CYS A 138 -30.16 1.64 -15.62
CA CYS A 138 -28.76 1.95 -15.39
C CYS A 138 -28.13 2.42 -16.71
N GLU A 139 -27.77 3.70 -16.81
CA GLU A 139 -27.17 4.25 -18.03
C GLU A 139 -25.67 3.86 -18.15
N ALA A 140 -25.07 4.08 -19.32
CA ALA A 140 -23.64 3.81 -19.55
C ALA A 140 -22.70 4.72 -18.74
N ASN A 141 -23.17 5.91 -18.32
CA ASN A 141 -22.47 6.77 -17.38
C ASN A 141 -22.45 6.18 -15.94
N ARG A 142 -23.16 5.05 -15.75
CA ARG A 142 -23.35 4.30 -14.51
C ARG A 142 -24.23 5.04 -13.50
N GLU A 143 -25.08 5.95 -13.94
CA GLU A 143 -26.11 6.58 -13.12
C GLU A 143 -27.44 5.89 -13.38
N VAL A 144 -28.32 5.93 -12.39
CA VAL A 144 -29.68 5.39 -12.54
C VAL A 144 -30.59 6.51 -12.95
N TYR A 145 -31.24 6.33 -14.09
CA TYR A 145 -32.29 7.21 -14.55
C TYR A 145 -33.66 6.55 -14.33
N CYS A 146 -34.50 7.16 -13.51
CA CYS A 146 -35.85 6.67 -13.20
C CYS A 146 -36.90 7.53 -13.89
N SER A 147 -37.83 6.89 -14.58
CA SER A 147 -39.02 7.51 -15.15
C SER A 147 -40.26 7.00 -14.44
N ILE A 148 -41.10 7.92 -13.98
CA ILE A 148 -42.42 7.62 -13.43
C ILE A 148 -43.42 7.73 -14.58
N SER A 149 -44.23 6.70 -14.75
CA SER A 149 -45.29 6.68 -15.76
C SER A 149 -46.47 7.50 -15.22
N ASP A 150 -46.76 8.61 -15.87
CA ASP A 150 -47.98 9.38 -15.61
C ASP A 150 -49.16 8.74 -16.33
N CYS A 151 -50.26 8.56 -15.60
CA CYS A 151 -51.47 8.00 -16.16
C CYS A 151 -52.37 9.11 -16.70
N PRO A 152 -52.93 8.97 -17.91
CA PRO A 152 -53.95 9.89 -18.40
C PRO A 152 -55.19 9.83 -17.51
N ALA A 153 -55.93 10.94 -17.45
CA ALA A 153 -57.17 11.00 -16.68
C ALA A 153 -58.17 9.95 -17.22
N PRO A 154 -58.71 9.06 -16.38
CA PRO A 154 -59.67 8.06 -16.83
C PRO A 154 -60.99 8.72 -17.23
N HIS A 155 -61.44 8.48 -18.46
CA HIS A 155 -62.72 8.96 -18.99
C HIS A 155 -63.89 8.04 -18.60
N CYS A 156 -63.95 7.62 -17.34
CA CYS A 156 -64.95 6.67 -16.87
C CYS A 156 -65.41 7.02 -15.45
N VAL A 157 -66.67 6.75 -15.12
CA VAL A 157 -67.26 7.14 -13.82
C VAL A 157 -66.63 6.34 -12.68
N ASN A 158 -66.23 5.08 -12.94
CA ASN A 158 -65.67 4.18 -11.93
C ASN A 158 -64.37 3.48 -12.39
N PRO A 159 -63.24 4.21 -12.41
CA PRO A 159 -61.92 3.62 -12.64
C PRO A 159 -61.53 2.66 -11.52
N THR A 160 -61.03 1.47 -11.87
CA THR A 160 -60.57 0.47 -10.90
C THR A 160 -59.06 0.26 -10.97
N TYR A 161 -58.38 0.31 -9.82
CA TYR A 161 -56.94 0.03 -9.72
C TYR A 161 -56.70 -1.46 -9.53
N GLN A 162 -55.99 -2.07 -10.47
CA GLN A 162 -55.57 -3.46 -10.35
C GLN A 162 -54.14 -3.58 -9.81
N PRO A 163 -53.83 -4.60 -9.00
CA PRO A 163 -52.49 -4.80 -8.44
C PRO A 163 -51.43 -5.19 -9.48
N ASN A 164 -51.75 -5.36 -10.76
CA ASN A 164 -50.74 -5.61 -11.80
C ASN A 164 -50.58 -4.44 -12.77
N HIS A 165 -51.40 -3.40 -12.67
CA HIS A 165 -51.38 -2.25 -13.57
C HIS A 165 -50.90 -1.00 -12.83
N CYS A 166 -50.15 -0.15 -13.54
CA CYS A 166 -49.82 1.18 -13.05
C CYS A 166 -51.07 2.08 -13.07
N CYS A 167 -51.75 2.11 -14.22
CA CYS A 167 -52.88 2.99 -14.44
C CYS A 167 -54.23 2.34 -14.11
N PRO A 168 -55.23 3.15 -13.73
CA PRO A 168 -56.58 2.66 -13.52
C PRO A 168 -57.15 2.11 -14.83
N ILE A 169 -57.96 1.07 -14.71
CA ILE A 169 -58.66 0.50 -15.85
C ILE A 169 -60.18 0.58 -15.65
N CYS A 170 -60.90 0.81 -16.74
CA CYS A 170 -62.36 0.83 -16.77
C CYS A 170 -62.85 -0.56 -17.19
N LYS A 171 -63.50 -1.30 -16.28
CA LYS A 171 -63.80 -2.73 -16.49
C LYS A 171 -65.13 -3.04 -17.20
N THR A 172 -65.90 -2.06 -17.73
CA THR A 172 -67.21 -2.38 -18.32
C THR A 172 -67.56 -1.60 -19.59
N VAL A 173 -68.43 -2.20 -20.41
CA VAL A 173 -69.03 -1.69 -21.65
C VAL A 173 -69.98 -0.49 -21.45
N ALA A 174 -70.30 -0.11 -20.21
CA ALA A 174 -71.24 0.96 -19.88
C ALA A 174 -70.60 2.37 -19.83
N ASP A 175 -69.28 2.49 -19.93
CA ASP A 175 -68.53 3.74 -19.75
C ASP A 175 -68.00 4.36 -21.05
N ARG A 176 -68.29 3.79 -22.24
CA ARG A 176 -67.95 4.42 -23.54
C ARG A 176 -68.80 5.65 -23.89
N ARG A 177 -69.64 6.14 -22.95
CA ARG A 177 -70.53 7.29 -23.19
C ARG A 177 -69.83 8.65 -23.18
N ALA A 178 -68.54 8.71 -22.83
CA ALA A 178 -67.80 9.97 -22.86
C ALA A 178 -67.26 10.37 -24.26
N ASP A 179 -67.28 9.48 -25.26
CA ASP A 179 -66.73 9.78 -26.59
C ASP A 179 -67.79 10.28 -27.61
N GLN A 180 -69.08 10.37 -27.25
CA GLN A 180 -70.16 10.71 -28.20
C GLN A 180 -70.71 12.14 -28.10
N GLU A 181 -70.17 12.98 -27.22
CA GLU A 181 -70.58 14.39 -27.05
C GLU A 181 -69.53 15.37 -27.62
N GLN A 182 -69.05 15.10 -28.83
CA GLN A 182 -68.21 16.04 -29.59
C GLN A 182 -68.63 16.07 -31.07
N ARG A 183 -69.94 16.19 -31.32
CA ARG A 183 -70.52 16.46 -32.65
C ARG A 183 -71.01 17.90 -32.74
#